data_AF-A0A177AQ30-F1
#
_entry.id   AF-A0A177AQ30-F1
#
_cell.length_a   1.000
_cell.length_b   1.000
_cell.length_c   1.000
_cell.angle_alpha   90.00
_cell.angle_beta   90.00
_cell.angle_gamma   90.00
#
_symmetry.space_group_name_H-M   'P 1'
#
loop_
_entity.id
_entity.type
_entity.pdbx_description
1 polymer ?
#
loop_
_entity_poly.entity_id
_entity_poly.type
_entity_poly.pdbx_seq_one_letter_code
_entity_poly.pdbx_strand_id
1 'polypeptide(L)'
;MGSVGPCGYCSEIFVKDSYIQDRQKEFDSEMYEIGTIVFMDMLKKFDGSLVKLKDKHIDVGFGLERITAILNRTNSTFHTPELLSIAEALGVNHNFDKRVFEICDNLRTI
;
A
#
# COMPACT_ATOMS: atom_id res chain seq x y z
N MET A 1 -11.15 -3.81 -3.02
CA MET A 1 -12.59 -3.58 -3.30
C MET A 1 -13.44 -4.73 -2.77
N GLY A 2 -14.70 -4.46 -2.40
CA GLY A 2 -15.64 -5.45 -1.85
C GLY A 2 -16.42 -6.26 -2.91
N SER A 3 -17.38 -7.06 -2.46
CA SER A 3 -18.24 -7.87 -3.34
C SER A 3 -19.22 -7.04 -4.18
N VAL A 4 -19.48 -5.79 -3.78
CA VAL A 4 -20.43 -4.84 -4.37
C VAL A 4 -19.79 -3.45 -4.38
N GLY A 5 -20.15 -2.64 -5.38
CA GLY A 5 -19.77 -1.23 -5.46
C GLY A 5 -19.17 -0.83 -6.81
N PRO A 6 -18.79 0.45 -6.97
CA PRO A 6 -18.11 0.93 -8.16
C PRO A 6 -16.80 0.17 -8.38
N CYS A 7 -16.47 -0.16 -9.63
CA CYS A 7 -15.26 -0.88 -10.02
C CYS A 7 -14.88 -0.57 -11.48
N GLY A 8 -13.71 -1.03 -11.91
CA GLY A 8 -13.26 -0.88 -13.28
C GLY A 8 -11.89 -1.51 -13.51
N TYR A 9 -11.35 -1.28 -14.70
CA TYR A 9 -9.99 -1.70 -15.06
C TYR A 9 -8.96 -0.87 -14.29
N CYS A 10 -7.80 -1.46 -13.98
CA CYS A 10 -6.70 -0.76 -13.32
C CYS A 10 -5.44 -0.73 -14.17
N SER A 11 -4.60 0.26 -13.90
CA SER A 11 -3.20 0.30 -14.27
C SER A 11 -2.38 0.50 -13.00
N GLU A 12 -1.36 -0.32 -12.82
CA GLU A 12 -0.51 -0.34 -11.64
C GLU A 12 0.87 0.20 -11.99
N ILE A 13 1.47 0.94 -11.07
CA ILE A 13 2.80 1.53 -11.23
C ILE A 13 3.79 0.76 -10.36
N PHE A 14 4.79 0.18 -11.02
CA PHE A 14 5.88 -0.53 -10.37
C PHE A 14 7.18 0.24 -10.51
N VAL A 15 7.95 0.25 -9.43
CA VAL A 15 9.32 0.76 -9.41
C VAL A 15 10.26 -0.41 -9.22
N LYS A 16 11.27 -0.47 -10.09
CA LYS A 16 12.40 -1.37 -9.88
C LYS A 16 13.28 -0.81 -8.76
N ASP A 17 13.31 -1.50 -7.64
CA ASP A 17 14.12 -1.12 -6.48
C ASP A 17 14.81 -2.36 -5.93
N SER A 18 16.08 -2.27 -5.56
CA SER A 18 16.81 -3.39 -4.95
C SER A 18 17.02 -3.21 -3.45
N TYR A 19 16.68 -2.05 -2.89
CA TYR A 19 16.94 -1.68 -1.50
C TYR A 19 15.88 -2.23 -0.54
N ILE A 20 14.61 -2.18 -0.91
CA ILE A 20 13.48 -2.65 -0.07
C ILE A 20 13.49 -4.18 0.02
N GLN A 21 13.58 -4.77 1.21
CA GLN A 21 13.73 -6.22 1.38
C GLN A 21 12.44 -6.92 1.82
N ASP A 22 11.42 -6.18 2.27
CA ASP A 22 10.14 -6.69 2.77
C ASP A 22 9.10 -6.94 1.66
N ARG A 23 9.55 -7.27 0.44
CA ARG A 23 8.69 -7.43 -0.74
C ARG A 23 7.84 -8.70 -0.72
N GLN A 24 6.63 -8.61 -1.29
CA GLN A 24 5.85 -9.79 -1.66
C GLN A 24 6.53 -10.51 -2.84
N LYS A 25 6.77 -11.82 -2.70
CA LYS A 25 7.55 -12.65 -3.65
C LYS A 25 6.81 -13.03 -4.94
N GLU A 26 5.58 -12.57 -5.14
CA GLU A 26 4.71 -13.03 -6.23
C GLU A 26 5.01 -12.38 -7.59
N PHE A 27 5.72 -11.25 -7.61
CA PHE A 27 6.17 -10.58 -8.84
C PHE A 27 7.68 -10.71 -9.03
N ASP A 28 8.19 -10.37 -10.24
CA ASP A 28 9.63 -10.27 -10.50
C ASP A 28 10.32 -9.55 -9.33
N SER A 29 11.29 -10.20 -8.71
CA SER A 29 11.72 -9.99 -7.32
C SER A 29 12.26 -8.58 -7.00
N GLU A 30 12.42 -7.74 -8.02
CA GLU A 30 12.92 -6.37 -7.95
C GLU A 30 11.85 -5.32 -8.23
N MET A 31 10.61 -5.71 -8.55
CA MET A 31 9.50 -4.78 -8.82
C MET A 31 8.64 -4.56 -7.57
N TYR A 32 8.44 -3.29 -7.22
CA TYR A 32 7.63 -2.88 -6.07
C TYR A 32 6.48 -1.97 -6.52
N GLU A 33 5.24 -2.38 -6.24
CA GLU A 33 4.06 -1.58 -6.57
C GLU A 33 3.99 -0.35 -5.66
N ILE A 34 3.95 0.85 -6.25
CA ILE A 34 3.87 2.11 -5.51
C ILE A 34 2.48 2.76 -5.58
N GLY A 35 1.66 2.36 -6.55
CA GLY A 35 0.31 2.86 -6.66
C GLY A 35 -0.50 2.21 -7.77
N THR A 36 -1.80 2.39 -7.66
CA THR A 36 -2.83 1.88 -8.55
C THR A 36 -3.69 3.04 -9.04
N ILE A 37 -3.99 3.04 -10.34
CA ILE A 37 -4.92 3.95 -11.00
C ILE A 37 -6.08 3.11 -11.54
N VAL A 38 -7.28 3.32 -11.00
CA VAL A 38 -8.49 2.61 -11.38
C VAL A 38 -9.37 3.50 -12.25
N PHE A 39 -9.70 3.02 -13.44
CA PHE A 39 -10.62 3.65 -14.38
C PHE A 39 -12.03 3.13 -14.11
N MET A 40 -12.75 3.84 -13.25
CA MET A 40 -14.06 3.46 -12.74
C MET A 40 -15.15 3.68 -13.80
N ASP A 41 -15.70 2.59 -14.32
CA ASP A 41 -16.73 2.61 -15.35
C ASP A 41 -17.89 1.62 -15.14
N MET A 42 -17.81 0.77 -14.10
CA MET A 42 -18.82 -0.24 -13.79
C MET A 42 -19.25 -0.18 -12.31
N LEU A 43 -20.44 -0.68 -12.02
CA LEU A 43 -21.00 -0.91 -10.69
C LEU A 43 -21.28 -2.41 -10.57
N LYS A 44 -20.58 -3.09 -9.66
CA LYS A 44 -20.86 -4.48 -9.29
C LYS A 44 -22.03 -4.52 -8.31
N LYS A 45 -23.10 -5.25 -8.67
CA LYS A 45 -24.29 -5.45 -7.85
C LYS A 45 -24.16 -6.67 -6.94
N PHE A 46 -25.08 -6.82 -5.99
CA PHE A 46 -25.15 -7.96 -5.06
C PHE A 46 -25.30 -9.32 -5.76
N ASP A 47 -25.97 -9.35 -6.91
CA ASP A 47 -26.12 -10.55 -7.74
C ASP A 47 -24.86 -10.88 -8.58
N GLY A 48 -23.79 -10.07 -8.44
CA GLY A 48 -22.54 -10.20 -9.19
C GLY A 48 -22.57 -9.57 -10.59
N SER A 49 -23.72 -9.08 -11.05
CA SER A 49 -23.82 -8.40 -12.35
C SER A 49 -23.06 -7.07 -12.36
N LEU A 50 -22.54 -6.70 -13.53
CA LEU A 50 -21.83 -5.44 -13.75
C LEU A 50 -22.69 -4.50 -14.59
N VAL A 51 -22.98 -3.32 -14.06
CA VAL A 51 -23.76 -2.28 -14.76
C VAL A 51 -22.87 -1.08 -15.03
N LYS A 52 -22.93 -0.53 -16.23
CA LYS A 52 -22.14 0.65 -16.60
C LYS A 52 -22.54 1.87 -15.78
N LEU A 53 -21.55 2.57 -15.24
CA LEU A 53 -21.77 3.84 -14.56
C LEU A 53 -22.21 4.91 -15.56
N LYS A 54 -23.02 5.86 -15.09
CA LYS A 54 -23.45 7.01 -15.89
C LYS A 54 -22.26 7.87 -16.29
N ASP A 55 -21.37 8.11 -15.32
CA ASP A 55 -20.18 8.95 -15.46
C ASP A 55 -18.94 8.09 -15.22
N LYS A 56 -17.84 8.44 -15.89
CA LYS A 56 -16.55 7.78 -15.73
C LYS A 56 -15.71 8.55 -14.71
N HIS A 57 -15.09 7.82 -13.79
CA HIS A 57 -14.23 8.40 -12.76
C HIS A 57 -12.85 7.76 -12.77
N ILE A 58 -11.90 8.43 -12.13
CA ILE A 58 -10.57 7.89 -11.87
C ILE A 58 -10.41 7.84 -10.35
N ASP A 59 -10.05 6.68 -9.83
CA ASP A 59 -9.69 6.47 -8.43
C ASP A 59 -8.20 6.13 -8.38
N VAL A 60 -7.44 6.81 -7.52
CA VAL A 60 -5.99 6.61 -7.41
C VAL A 60 -5.62 6.29 -5.97
N GLY A 61 -4.79 5.26 -5.80
CA GLY A 61 -4.23 4.86 -4.52
C GLY A 61 -2.72 4.79 -4.63
N PHE A 62 -2.01 5.49 -3.75
CA PHE A 62 -0.55 5.43 -3.66
C PHE A 62 -0.14 5.10 -2.23
N GLY A 63 0.80 4.16 -2.07
CA GLY A 63 1.30 3.78 -0.75
C GLY A 63 2.31 4.79 -0.25
N LEU A 64 1.93 5.66 0.69
CA LEU A 64 2.80 6.71 1.23
C LEU A 64 4.09 6.13 1.82
N GLU A 65 3.98 5.05 2.59
CA GLU A 65 5.10 4.36 3.24
C GLU A 65 6.03 3.73 2.19
N ARG A 66 5.46 3.17 1.13
CA ARG A 66 6.20 2.59 0.00
C ARG A 66 7.02 3.66 -0.73
N ILE A 67 6.37 4.77 -1.07
CA ILE A 67 7.02 5.90 -1.74
C ILE A 67 8.12 6.50 -0.84
N THR A 68 7.82 6.68 0.45
CA THR A 68 8.77 7.24 1.42
C THR A 68 10.00 6.35 1.58
N ALA A 69 9.81 5.02 1.64
CA ALA A 69 10.91 4.08 1.73
C ALA A 69 11.85 4.17 0.52
N ILE A 70 11.29 4.27 -0.69
CA ILE A 70 12.05 4.46 -1.93
C ILE A 70 12.83 5.78 -1.89
N LEU A 71 12.15 6.89 -1.58
CA LEU A 71 12.76 8.23 -1.56
C LEU A 71 13.88 8.34 -0.53
N ASN A 72 13.71 7.71 0.64
CA ASN A 72 14.70 7.72 1.72
C ASN A 72 15.74 6.59 1.61
N ARG A 73 15.65 5.73 0.59
CA ARG A 73 16.51 4.55 0.38
C ARG A 73 16.56 3.63 1.60
N THR A 74 15.42 3.42 2.25
CA THR A 74 15.32 2.48 3.36
C THR A 74 15.05 1.07 2.84
N ASN A 75 15.51 0.08 3.58
CA ASN A 75 15.31 -1.34 3.24
C ASN A 75 13.94 -1.90 3.65
N SER A 76 13.06 -1.07 4.20
CA SER A 76 11.74 -1.48 4.66
C SER A 76 10.77 -0.31 4.67
N THR A 77 9.49 -0.58 4.40
CA THR A 77 8.38 0.37 4.58
C THR A 77 8.12 0.73 6.03
N PHE A 78 8.69 -0.03 6.97
CA PHE A 78 8.58 0.27 8.39
C PHE A 78 9.58 1.32 8.88
N HIS A 79 10.57 1.69 8.06
CA HIS A 79 11.56 2.73 8.36
C HIS A 79 11.11 4.12 7.90
N THR A 80 9.81 4.40 7.99
CA THR A 80 9.27 5.74 7.70
C THR A 80 9.41 6.63 8.94
N PRO A 81 9.62 7.96 8.78
CA PRO A 81 9.76 8.87 9.91
C PRO A 81 8.60 8.77 10.92
N GLU A 82 7.40 8.54 10.42
CA GLU A 82 6.20 8.42 11.25
C GLU A 82 6.19 7.14 12.10
N LEU A 83 6.64 5.99 11.58
CA LEU A 83 6.73 4.74 12.37
C LEU A 83 7.88 4.82 13.39
N LEU A 84 9.00 5.43 12.99
CA LEU A 84 10.13 5.66 13.89
C LEU A 84 9.71 6.54 15.07
N SER A 85 8.91 7.59 14.82
CA SER A 85 8.39 8.47 15.88
C SER A 85 7.49 7.72 16.89
N ILE A 86 6.68 6.75 16.42
CA ILE A 86 5.85 5.92 17.31
C ILE A 86 6.72 4.98 18.15
N ALA A 87 7.72 4.35 17.53
CA ALA A 87 8.65 3.47 18.24
C ALA A 87 9.44 4.24 19.33
N GLU A 88 9.89 5.46 19.02
CA GLU A 88 10.55 6.35 19.99
C GLU A 88 9.62 6.71 21.15
N ALA A 89 8.36 7.05 20.88
CA ALA A 89 7.38 7.36 21.92
C ALA A 89 7.09 6.17 22.86
N LEU A 90 7.22 4.93 22.37
CA LEU A 90 7.06 3.71 23.16
C LEU A 90 8.34 3.33 23.94
N GLY A 91 9.44 4.06 23.76
CA GLY A 91 10.72 3.78 24.41
C GLY A 91 11.36 2.45 23.97
N VAL A 92 10.96 1.91 22.82
CA VAL A 92 11.59 0.72 22.25
C VAL A 92 12.81 1.15 21.44
N ASN A 93 13.96 0.56 21.77
CA ASN A 93 15.20 0.82 21.04
C ASN A 93 15.03 0.48 19.55
N HIS A 94 15.73 1.21 18.69
CA HIS A 94 15.80 0.95 17.24
C HIS A 94 16.45 -0.40 16.88
N ASN A 95 16.56 -1.36 17.80
CA ASN A 95 16.78 -2.75 17.42
C ASN A 95 15.45 -3.27 16.86
N PHE A 96 15.28 -3.00 15.57
CA PHE A 96 14.16 -3.28 14.68
C PHE A 96 13.71 -4.75 14.71
N ASP A 97 13.10 -5.16 15.83
CA ASP A 97 12.37 -6.42 15.97
C ASP A 97 11.04 -6.28 15.23
N LYS A 98 10.70 -7.30 14.43
CA LYS A 98 9.42 -7.40 13.72
C LYS A 98 8.21 -7.12 14.64
N ARG A 99 8.28 -7.52 15.91
CA ARG A 99 7.22 -7.27 16.90
C ARG A 99 6.99 -5.77 17.15
N VAL A 100 8.04 -4.96 17.11
CA VAL A 100 7.91 -3.50 17.30
C VAL A 100 7.17 -2.90 16.12
N PHE A 101 7.45 -3.35 14.90
CA PHE A 101 6.72 -2.91 13.71
C PHE A 101 5.24 -3.31 13.75
N GLU A 102 4.94 -4.54 14.17
CA GLU A 102 3.56 -5.01 14.36
C GLU A 102 2.81 -4.17 15.41
N ILE A 103 3.45 -3.82 16.52
CA ILE A 103 2.85 -2.94 17.54
C ILE A 103 2.59 -1.54 16.98
N CYS A 104 3.57 -0.94 16.29
CA CYS A 104 3.43 0.40 15.73
C CYS A 104 2.33 0.47 14.67
N ASP A 105 2.22 -0.55 13.81
CA ASP A 105 1.17 -0.67 12.80
C ASP A 105 -0.22 -0.83 13.43
N ASN A 106 -0.34 -1.70 14.44
CA ASN A 106 -1.58 -1.88 15.18
C ASN A 106 -2.04 -0.59 15.88
N LEU A 107 -1.12 0.17 16.48
CA LEU A 107 -1.45 1.42 17.16
C LEU A 107 -1.94 2.52 16.22
N ARG A 108 -1.56 2.51 14.94
CA ARG A 108 -2.09 3.44 13.92
C ARG A 108 -3.53 3.12 13.53
N THR A 109 -3.91 1.86 13.69
CA THR A 109 -5.19 1.33 13.20
C THR A 109 -6.31 1.46 14.25
N ILE A 110 -5.96 1.55 15.54
CA ILE A 110 -6.90 1.71 16.67
C ILE A 110 -7.30 3.17 16.82
#